data_AF-A0A535KHT9-F1
#
_entry.id   AF-A0A535KHT9-F1
#
_cell.length_a   1.000
_cell.length_b   1.000
_cell.length_c   1.000
_cell.angle_alpha   90.00
_cell.angle_beta   90.00
_cell.angle_gamma   90.00
#
_symmetry.space_group_name_H-M   'P 1'
#
loop_
_entity.id
_entity.type
_entity.pdbx_description
1 polymer ?
#
loop_
_entity_poly.entity_id
_entity_poly.type
_entity_poly.pdbx_seq_one_letter_code
_entity_poly.pdbx_strand_id
1 'polypeptide(L)'
;GDRLAEHLAYWKQHLAGAPASLTLPWDRPRPVLPTVEGAQYFTTLSPDLTRALKALSRQEGVTLYMTLVAAFQILLHRYSGQDDIVIGTVTSGRTQAKTEALIGFFVNTLVLRTDLAGNMSFHELLGRVREVVLDAFAHQDVPFEYLIKELQPERTVGRNPLFQVLFT
;
A
#
# COMPACT_ATOMS: atom_id res chain seq x y z
N GLY A 1 -21.03 -0.88 -15.24
CA GLY A 1 -21.06 -2.21 -15.82
C GLY A 1 -20.59 -3.20 -14.78
N ASP A 2 -21.16 -4.40 -14.76
CA ASP A 2 -21.12 -5.36 -13.64
C ASP A 2 -19.71 -5.62 -13.08
N ARG A 3 -18.68 -5.69 -13.92
CA ARG A 3 -17.26 -5.80 -13.52
C ARG A 3 -16.78 -4.68 -12.59
N LEU A 4 -17.19 -3.42 -12.81
CA LEU A 4 -16.82 -2.31 -11.92
C LEU A 4 -17.48 -2.46 -10.55
N ALA A 5 -18.71 -2.99 -10.51
CA ALA A 5 -19.42 -3.25 -9.27
C ALA A 5 -18.75 -4.39 -8.47
N GLU A 6 -18.27 -5.44 -9.15
CA GLU A 6 -17.47 -6.51 -8.54
C GLU A 6 -16.17 -5.96 -7.93
N HIS A 7 -15.42 -5.13 -8.67
CA HIS A 7 -14.21 -4.54 -8.11
C HIS A 7 -14.49 -3.61 -6.93
N LEU A 8 -15.57 -2.83 -6.99
CA LEU A 8 -15.96 -1.99 -5.88
C LEU A 8 -16.39 -2.82 -4.66
N ALA A 9 -17.07 -3.95 -4.85
CA ALA A 9 -17.48 -4.85 -3.78
C ALA A 9 -16.27 -5.44 -3.05
N TYR A 10 -15.25 -5.89 -3.79
CA TYR A 10 -13.97 -6.31 -3.21
C TYR A 10 -13.38 -5.22 -2.31
N TRP A 11 -13.27 -3.98 -2.81
CA TRP A 11 -12.67 -2.90 -2.02
C TRP A 11 -13.49 -2.54 -0.78
N LYS A 12 -14.83 -2.52 -0.89
CA LYS A 12 -15.73 -2.31 0.25
C LYS A 12 -15.53 -3.36 1.34
N GLN A 13 -15.34 -4.62 0.95
CA GLN A 13 -15.07 -5.71 1.88
C GLN A 13 -13.65 -5.63 2.46
N HIS A 14 -12.63 -5.48 1.62
CA HIS A 14 -11.23 -5.49 2.01
C HIS A 14 -10.87 -4.33 2.94
N LEU A 15 -11.45 -3.15 2.72
CA LEU A 15 -11.19 -1.94 3.50
C LEU A 15 -12.21 -1.71 4.64
N ALA A 16 -13.13 -2.64 4.86
CA ALA A 16 -14.11 -2.54 5.94
C ALA A 16 -13.40 -2.55 7.31
N GLY A 17 -13.61 -1.52 8.11
CA GLY A 17 -13.00 -1.38 9.44
C GLY A 17 -11.49 -1.13 9.40
N ALA A 18 -10.93 -0.73 8.25
CA ALA A 18 -9.55 -0.30 8.17
C ALA A 18 -9.31 0.88 9.14
N PRO A 19 -8.14 0.95 9.80
CA PRO A 19 -7.83 2.05 10.70
C PRO A 19 -7.85 3.38 9.95
N ALA A 20 -8.45 4.40 10.57
CA ALA A 20 -8.54 5.74 9.97
C ALA A 20 -7.16 6.37 9.72
N SER A 21 -6.16 6.00 10.54
CA SER A 21 -4.79 6.44 10.31
C SER A 21 -3.71 5.59 10.97
N LEU A 22 -2.50 5.71 10.43
CA LEU A 22 -1.27 5.21 11.01
C LEU A 22 -0.72 6.19 12.06
N THR A 23 -0.38 5.68 13.23
CA THR A 23 0.14 6.43 14.39
C THR A 23 1.64 6.21 14.48
N LEU A 24 2.41 7.02 13.76
CA LEU A 24 3.87 7.01 13.84
C LEU A 24 4.36 7.93 14.97
N PRO A 25 5.54 7.66 15.54
CA PRO A 25 6.17 8.57 16.51
C PRO A 25 6.58 9.85 15.77
N TRP A 26 5.92 10.96 16.08
CA TRP A 26 6.21 12.27 15.48
C TRP A 26 7.15 13.06 16.38
N ASP A 27 8.17 13.70 15.78
CA ASP A 27 9.09 14.58 16.52
C ASP A 27 8.42 15.90 16.94
N ARG A 28 7.31 16.28 16.29
CA ARG A 28 6.56 17.51 16.52
C ARG A 28 5.05 17.25 16.40
N PRO A 29 4.20 18.05 17.09
CA PRO A 29 2.76 17.99 16.87
C PRO A 29 2.40 18.19 15.40
N ARG A 30 1.47 17.38 14.88
CA ARG A 30 0.99 17.52 13.50
C ARG A 30 0.22 18.84 13.33
N PRO A 31 0.55 19.69 12.36
CA PRO A 31 -0.22 20.90 12.05
C PRO A 31 -1.66 20.57 11.62
N VAL A 32 -2.61 21.46 11.93
CA VAL A 32 -4.03 21.31 11.53
C VAL A 32 -4.19 21.42 10.01
N LEU A 33 -3.43 22.31 9.37
CA LEU A 33 -3.39 22.46 7.93
C LEU A 33 -2.16 21.74 7.38
N PRO A 34 -2.30 20.90 6.33
CA PRO A 34 -1.19 20.19 5.75
C PRO A 34 -0.21 21.18 5.12
N THR A 35 1.08 20.97 5.39
CA THR A 35 2.18 21.66 4.70
C THR A 35 2.76 20.74 3.63
N VAL A 36 3.38 21.33 2.60
CA VAL A 36 4.09 20.58 1.54
C VAL A 36 5.60 20.54 1.75
N GLU A 37 6.06 20.97 2.94
CA GLU A 37 7.48 20.95 3.30
C GLU A 37 7.91 19.51 3.60
N GLY A 38 9.00 19.08 2.95
CA GLY A 38 9.55 17.75 3.13
C GLY A 38 11.03 17.69 2.80
N ALA A 39 11.67 16.59 3.19
CA ALA A 39 13.07 16.30 2.88
C ALA A 39 13.16 14.90 2.27
N GLN A 40 14.23 14.65 1.50
CA GLN A 40 14.50 13.35 0.91
C GLN A 40 15.79 12.77 1.50
N TYR A 41 15.73 11.49 1.86
CA TYR A 41 16.88 10.74 2.35
C TYR A 41 17.07 9.51 1.47
N PHE A 42 18.31 9.29 1.05
CA PHE A 42 18.66 8.18 0.19
C PHE A 42 19.50 7.18 0.97
N THR A 43 19.17 5.90 0.81
CA THR A 43 19.95 4.79 1.33
C THR A 43 20.06 3.71 0.27
N THR A 44 21.17 2.98 0.26
CA THR A 44 21.45 1.94 -0.72
C THR A 44 21.60 0.62 0.00
N LEU A 45 20.84 -0.39 -0.42
CA LEU A 45 21.05 -1.76 0.04
C LEU A 45 22.33 -2.31 -0.58
N SER A 46 23.17 -2.96 0.24
CA SER A 46 24.40 -3.56 -0.27
C SER A 46 24.10 -4.58 -1.38
N PRO A 47 25.04 -4.83 -2.31
CA PRO A 47 24.87 -5.86 -3.33
C PRO A 47 24.57 -7.23 -2.73
N ASP A 48 25.18 -7.56 -1.60
CA ASP A 48 25.03 -8.84 -0.92
C ASP A 48 23.62 -9.01 -0.34
N LEU A 49 23.13 -7.98 0.36
CA LEU A 49 21.76 -7.95 0.87
C LEU A 49 20.73 -8.02 -0.28
N THR A 50 20.96 -7.28 -1.35
CA THR A 50 20.10 -7.30 -2.54
C THR A 50 20.04 -8.68 -3.17
N ARG A 51 21.17 -9.40 -3.26
CA ARG A 51 21.21 -10.78 -3.77
C ARG A 51 20.45 -11.72 -2.84
N ALA A 52 20.62 -11.59 -1.52
CA ALA A 52 19.91 -12.40 -0.54
C ALA A 52 18.39 -12.18 -0.62
N LEU A 53 17.92 -10.93 -0.68
CA LEU A 53 16.48 -10.61 -0.81
C LEU A 53 15.88 -11.17 -2.11
N LYS A 54 16.61 -11.09 -3.23
CA LYS A 54 16.17 -11.68 -4.51
C LYS A 54 16.12 -13.22 -4.43
N ALA A 55 17.06 -13.85 -3.73
CA ALA A 55 17.05 -15.30 -3.53
C ALA A 55 15.85 -15.72 -2.68
N LEU A 56 15.60 -15.04 -1.55
CA LEU A 56 14.44 -15.25 -0.70
C LEU A 56 13.13 -15.09 -1.49
N SER A 57 13.00 -14.00 -2.24
CA SER A 57 11.78 -13.73 -3.04
C SER A 57 11.49 -14.89 -4.00
N ARG A 58 12.52 -15.43 -4.66
CA ARG A 58 12.39 -16.59 -5.55
C ARG A 58 12.00 -17.87 -4.81
N GLN A 59 12.57 -18.12 -3.63
CA GLN A 59 12.27 -19.30 -2.81
C GLN A 59 10.80 -19.29 -2.36
N GLU A 60 10.28 -18.12 -2.00
CA GLU A 60 8.89 -17.94 -1.51
C GLU A 60 7.87 -17.72 -2.65
N GLY A 61 8.33 -17.69 -3.91
CA GLY A 61 7.44 -17.47 -5.06
C GLY A 61 6.80 -16.07 -5.08
N VAL A 62 7.49 -15.07 -4.54
CA VAL A 62 7.05 -13.66 -4.49
C VAL A 62 7.98 -12.77 -5.30
N THR A 63 7.52 -11.57 -5.64
CA THR A 63 8.39 -10.56 -6.26
C THR A 63 9.26 -9.85 -5.22
N LEU A 64 10.39 -9.28 -5.66
CA LEU A 64 11.21 -8.44 -4.77
C LEU A 64 10.40 -7.27 -4.18
N TYR A 65 9.47 -6.70 -4.96
CA TYR A 65 8.56 -5.66 -4.50
C TYR A 65 7.73 -6.13 -3.30
N MET A 66 7.09 -7.30 -3.39
CA MET A 66 6.30 -7.88 -2.28
C MET A 66 7.16 -8.11 -1.03
N THR A 67 8.40 -8.58 -1.21
CA THR A 67 9.36 -8.74 -0.10
C THR A 67 9.68 -7.42 0.58
N LEU A 68 9.89 -6.35 -0.19
CA LEU A 68 10.18 -5.03 0.37
C LEU A 68 8.94 -4.39 1.01
N VAL A 69 7.74 -4.60 0.45
CA VAL A 69 6.47 -4.19 1.08
C VAL A 69 6.32 -4.87 2.44
N ALA A 70 6.54 -6.18 2.54
CA ALA A 70 6.45 -6.91 3.79
C ALA A 70 7.46 -6.38 4.83
N ALA A 71 8.71 -6.17 4.43
CA ALA A 71 9.73 -5.59 5.30
C ALA A 71 9.36 -4.17 5.78
N PHE A 72 8.77 -3.37 4.90
CA PHE A 72 8.31 -2.03 5.22
C PHE A 72 7.11 -2.02 6.15
N GLN A 73 6.12 -2.90 5.96
CA GLN A 73 4.98 -3.02 6.87
C GLN A 73 5.41 -3.49 8.27
N ILE A 74 6.41 -4.37 8.38
CA ILE A 74 7.01 -4.72 9.68
C ILE A 74 7.62 -3.49 10.35
N LEU A 75 8.32 -2.66 9.59
CA LEU A 75 8.89 -1.42 10.12
C LEU A 75 7.77 -0.52 10.66
N LEU A 76 6.69 -0.30 9.89
CA LEU A 76 5.55 0.50 10.32
C LEU A 76 4.86 -0.09 11.56
N HIS A 77 4.65 -1.41 11.60
CA HIS A 77 4.12 -2.12 12.77
C HIS A 77 4.98 -1.89 14.01
N ARG A 78 6.30 -2.04 13.91
CA ARG A 78 7.21 -1.82 15.05
C ARG A 78 7.23 -0.38 15.55
N TYR A 79 7.12 0.59 14.64
CA TYR A 79 7.13 2.01 15.01
C TYR A 79 5.78 2.49 15.56
N SER A 80 4.67 1.96 15.03
CA SER A 80 3.32 2.39 15.42
C SER A 80 2.68 1.57 16.53
N GLY A 81 3.13 0.32 16.73
CA GLY A 81 2.46 -0.66 17.58
C GLY A 81 1.12 -1.16 17.03
N GLN A 82 0.77 -0.85 15.78
CA GLN A 82 -0.48 -1.28 15.15
C GLN A 82 -0.29 -2.59 14.40
N ASP A 83 -1.25 -3.50 14.54
CA ASP A 83 -1.27 -4.76 13.79
C ASP A 83 -1.86 -4.59 12.38
N ASP A 84 -2.90 -3.78 12.23
CA ASP A 84 -3.53 -3.52 10.93
C ASP A 84 -2.83 -2.33 10.24
N ILE A 85 -2.06 -2.62 9.20
CA ILE A 85 -1.24 -1.65 8.48
C ILE A 85 -1.83 -1.38 7.10
N VAL A 86 -2.13 -0.10 6.83
CA VAL A 86 -2.65 0.37 5.55
C VAL A 86 -1.64 1.31 4.89
N ILE A 87 -1.15 0.92 3.71
CA ILE A 87 -0.27 1.75 2.89
C ILE A 87 -0.87 1.97 1.51
N GLY A 88 -0.49 3.06 0.86
CA GLY A 88 -0.77 3.27 -0.55
C GLY A 88 0.35 2.72 -1.43
N THR A 89 0.03 2.36 -2.66
CA THR A 89 1.02 2.14 -3.72
C THR A 89 0.51 2.70 -5.03
N VAL A 90 1.42 2.95 -5.98
CA VAL A 90 1.06 3.49 -7.30
C VAL A 90 1.24 2.40 -8.35
N THR A 91 0.26 2.31 -9.25
CA THR A 91 0.36 1.52 -10.47
C THR A 91 0.49 2.45 -11.66
N SER A 92 1.13 1.98 -12.73
CA SER A 92 1.24 2.75 -13.97
C SER A 92 -0.11 2.95 -14.67
N GLY A 93 -1.13 2.12 -14.35
CA GLY A 93 -2.45 2.06 -14.99
C GLY A 93 -2.42 1.80 -16.50
N ARG A 94 -1.27 1.33 -17.02
CA ARG A 94 -1.07 1.00 -18.45
C ARG A 94 -1.33 -0.48 -18.71
N THR A 95 -2.47 -1.01 -18.26
CA THR A 95 -2.83 -2.43 -18.44
C THR A 95 -3.37 -2.76 -19.83
N GLN A 96 -3.67 -1.74 -20.65
CA GLN A 96 -4.14 -1.93 -22.03
C GLN A 96 -3.10 -1.44 -23.04
N ALA A 97 -2.76 -2.29 -24.02
CA ALA A 97 -1.80 -1.98 -25.09
C ALA A 97 -2.11 -0.68 -25.86
N LYS A 98 -3.39 -0.26 -25.90
CA LYS A 98 -3.83 0.99 -26.54
C LYS A 98 -3.45 2.26 -25.79
N THR A 99 -3.13 2.16 -24.50
CA THR A 99 -2.74 3.31 -23.64
C THR A 99 -1.24 3.46 -23.46
N GLU A 100 -0.44 2.50 -23.94
CA GLU A 100 1.00 2.48 -23.73
C GLU A 100 1.73 3.65 -24.43
N ALA A 101 1.20 4.12 -25.56
CA ALA A 101 1.74 5.22 -26.36
C ALA A 101 1.08 6.59 -26.10
N LEU A 102 0.13 6.69 -25.16
CA LEU A 102 -0.57 7.94 -24.88
C LEU A 102 0.15 8.76 -23.80
N ILE A 103 0.32 10.06 -24.07
CA ILE A 103 0.76 11.05 -23.08
C ILE A 103 -0.48 11.43 -22.25
N GLY A 104 -0.50 11.05 -20.96
CA GLY A 104 -1.59 11.32 -20.02
C GLY A 104 -1.31 10.76 -18.63
N PHE A 105 -2.03 11.23 -17.61
CA PHE A 105 -1.90 10.78 -16.21
C PHE A 105 -2.74 9.53 -15.99
N PHE A 106 -2.13 8.35 -16.20
CA PHE A 106 -2.79 7.05 -16.07
C PHE A 106 -2.49 6.34 -14.74
N VAL A 107 -1.71 6.95 -13.85
CA VAL A 107 -1.38 6.31 -12.57
C VAL A 107 -2.62 6.17 -11.71
N ASN A 108 -2.83 4.96 -11.17
CA ASN A 108 -3.86 4.74 -10.16
C ASN A 108 -3.19 4.39 -8.83
N THR A 109 -3.74 4.92 -7.75
CA THR A 109 -3.30 4.61 -6.40
C THR A 109 -4.12 3.44 -5.86
N LEU A 110 -3.45 2.40 -5.39
CA LEU A 110 -4.06 1.25 -4.74
C LEU A 110 -3.77 1.29 -3.24
N VAL A 111 -4.63 0.64 -2.48
CA VAL A 111 -4.49 0.51 -1.02
C VAL A 111 -4.10 -0.93 -0.71
N LEU A 112 -3.04 -1.11 0.06
CA LEU A 112 -2.58 -2.40 0.56
C LEU A 112 -2.83 -2.43 2.07
N ARG A 113 -3.85 -3.16 2.49
CA ARG A 113 -4.14 -3.42 3.91
C ARG A 113 -3.64 -4.79 4.29
N THR A 114 -2.87 -4.87 5.37
CA THR A 114 -2.31 -6.12 5.85
C THR A 114 -2.42 -6.16 7.36
N ASP A 115 -3.04 -7.22 7.87
CA ASP A 115 -3.06 -7.54 9.29
C ASP A 115 -1.75 -8.26 9.66
N LEU A 116 -1.04 -7.76 10.66
CA LEU A 116 0.21 -8.30 11.20
C LEU A 116 0.02 -8.96 12.59
N ALA A 117 -1.23 -9.11 13.07
CA ALA A 117 -1.52 -9.72 14.37
C ALA A 117 -1.05 -11.18 14.47
N GLY A 118 -0.83 -11.64 15.71
CA GLY A 118 -0.64 -13.06 16.01
C GLY A 118 0.80 -13.59 15.95
N ASN A 119 1.81 -12.72 15.99
CA ASN A 119 3.23 -13.09 16.01
C ASN A 119 3.64 -14.02 14.84
N MET A 120 3.21 -13.65 13.64
CA MET A 120 3.50 -14.42 12.42
C MET A 120 5.00 -14.43 12.11
N SER A 121 5.45 -15.54 11.54
CA SER A 121 6.76 -15.63 10.89
C SER A 121 6.83 -14.72 9.66
N PHE A 122 8.05 -14.38 9.24
CA PHE A 122 8.25 -13.58 8.03
C PHE A 122 7.72 -14.28 6.76
N HIS A 123 7.81 -15.62 6.71
CA HIS A 123 7.32 -16.42 5.59
C HIS A 123 5.79 -16.34 5.45
N GLU A 124 5.07 -16.42 6.57
CA GLU A 124 3.61 -16.24 6.59
C GLU A 124 3.21 -14.83 6.14
N LEU A 125 3.93 -13.81 6.60
CA LEU A 125 3.70 -12.44 6.15
C LEU A 125 3.94 -12.28 4.65
N LEU A 126 4.98 -12.89 4.07
CA LEU A 126 5.23 -12.84 2.63
C LEU A 126 4.08 -13.46 1.83
N GLY A 127 3.53 -14.59 2.30
CA GLY A 127 2.33 -15.19 1.72
C GLY A 127 1.14 -14.23 1.73
N ARG A 128 0.87 -13.61 2.89
CA ARG A 128 -0.22 -12.63 3.05
C ARG A 128 -0.04 -11.40 2.17
N VAL A 129 1.16 -10.82 2.13
CA VAL A 129 1.46 -9.66 1.29
C VAL A 129 1.33 -9.99 -0.18
N ARG A 130 1.72 -11.20 -0.60
CA ARG A 130 1.51 -11.67 -1.96
C ARG A 130 0.02 -11.65 -2.34
N GLU A 131 -0.84 -12.24 -1.50
CA GLU A 131 -2.29 -12.25 -1.72
C GLU A 131 -2.85 -10.82 -1.81
N VAL A 132 -2.55 -9.97 -0.82
CA VAL A 132 -3.01 -8.58 -0.78
C VAL A 132 -2.58 -7.80 -2.03
N VAL A 133 -1.32 -7.93 -2.46
CA VAL A 133 -0.82 -7.24 -3.65
C VAL A 133 -1.47 -7.77 -4.92
N LEU A 134 -1.61 -9.10 -5.08
CA LEU A 134 -2.25 -9.67 -6.26
C LEU A 134 -3.73 -9.26 -6.36
N ASP A 135 -4.46 -9.31 -5.24
CA ASP A 135 -5.86 -8.93 -5.20
C ASP A 135 -6.03 -7.43 -5.45
N ALA A 136 -5.20 -6.57 -4.84
CA ALA A 136 -5.21 -5.13 -5.13
C ALA A 136 -5.02 -4.84 -6.62
N PHE A 137 -4.07 -5.53 -7.27
CA PHE A 137 -3.81 -5.36 -8.69
C PHE A 137 -4.93 -5.95 -9.57
N ALA A 138 -5.56 -7.06 -9.16
CA ALA A 138 -6.71 -7.61 -9.86
C ALA A 138 -7.92 -6.65 -9.88
N HIS A 139 -8.02 -5.76 -8.88
CA HIS A 139 -9.10 -4.78 -8.73
C HIS A 139 -8.65 -3.32 -8.98
N GLN A 140 -7.56 -3.14 -9.72
CA GLN A 140 -6.96 -1.81 -9.99
C GLN A 140 -7.82 -0.89 -10.87
N ASP A 141 -8.91 -1.39 -11.45
CA ASP A 141 -9.78 -0.63 -12.35
C ASP A 141 -10.69 0.37 -11.63
N VAL A 142 -10.77 0.31 -10.29
CA VAL A 142 -11.50 1.30 -9.49
C VAL A 142 -10.58 2.50 -9.24
N PRO A 143 -10.90 3.70 -9.74
CA PRO A 143 -10.10 4.88 -9.48
C PRO A 143 -10.11 5.22 -7.99
N PHE A 144 -8.95 5.61 -7.43
CA PHE A 144 -8.82 5.94 -6.00
C PHE A 144 -9.85 6.99 -5.52
N GLU A 145 -10.06 8.06 -6.30
CA GLU A 145 -11.05 9.10 -5.98
C GLU A 145 -12.49 8.56 -5.92
N TYR A 146 -12.81 7.63 -6.82
CA TYR A 146 -14.11 6.97 -6.83
C TYR A 146 -14.27 6.05 -5.62
N LEU A 147 -13.20 5.34 -5.24
CA LEU A 147 -13.17 4.50 -4.06
C LEU A 147 -13.41 5.30 -2.77
N ILE A 148 -12.76 6.46 -2.61
CA ILE A 148 -12.99 7.36 -1.46
C ILE A 148 -14.45 7.82 -1.40
N LYS A 149 -15.01 8.20 -2.55
CA LYS A 149 -16.42 8.64 -2.64
C LYS A 149 -17.37 7.56 -2.17
N GLU A 150 -17.10 6.30 -2.52
CA GLU A 150 -17.96 5.15 -2.21
C GLU A 150 -17.78 4.60 -0.79
N LEU A 151 -16.56 4.66 -0.24
CA LEU A 151 -16.27 4.22 1.13
C LEU A 151 -16.65 5.25 2.18
N GLN A 152 -16.65 6.53 1.82
CA GLN A 152 -16.87 7.66 2.74
C GLN A 152 -16.09 7.51 4.06
N PRO A 153 -14.76 7.27 4.01
CA PRO A 153 -13.97 7.06 5.23
C PRO A 153 -14.00 8.31 6.11
N GLU A 154 -13.75 8.13 7.41
CA GLU A 154 -13.69 9.23 8.37
C GLU A 154 -12.69 10.29 7.89
N ARG A 155 -13.17 11.53 7.75
CA ARG A 155 -12.36 12.64 7.25
C ARG A 155 -11.70 13.36 8.41
N THR A 156 -10.39 13.18 8.54
CA THR A 156 -9.57 14.03 9.41
C THR A 156 -8.95 15.16 8.59
N VAL A 157 -9.18 16.40 9.00
CA VAL A 157 -8.57 17.57 8.37
C VAL A 157 -7.04 17.42 8.38
N GLY A 158 -6.39 17.67 7.24
CA GLY A 158 -4.94 17.54 7.10
C GLY A 158 -4.41 16.10 7.02
N ARG A 159 -5.26 15.11 6.73
CA ARG A 159 -4.84 13.73 6.45
C ARG A 159 -5.40 13.23 5.13
N ASN A 160 -4.55 12.50 4.39
CA ASN A 160 -5.00 11.71 3.25
C ASN A 160 -5.89 10.57 3.77
N PRO A 161 -7.09 10.34 3.19
CA PRO A 161 -7.96 9.24 3.58
C PRO A 161 -7.31 7.88 3.27
N LEU A 162 -7.71 6.86 4.04
CA LEU A 162 -7.27 5.45 3.93
C LEU A 162 -5.81 5.16 4.31
N PHE A 163 -4.85 5.97 3.89
CA PHE A 163 -3.44 5.76 4.22
C PHE A 163 -2.66 7.08 4.30
N GLN A 164 -1.56 7.08 5.06
CA GLN A 164 -0.66 8.23 5.20
C GLN A 164 0.78 7.94 4.76
N VAL A 165 1.05 6.72 4.33
CA VAL A 165 2.36 6.28 3.84
C VAL A 165 2.19 5.63 2.47
N LEU A 166 3.04 6.00 1.52
CA LEU A 166 3.08 5.48 0.16
C LEU A 166 4.35 4.66 -0.04
N PHE A 167 4.25 3.51 -0.72
CA PHE A 167 5.37 2.67 -1.10
C PHE A 167 5.40 2.47 -2.63
N THR A 168 6.55 2.74 -3.25
CA THR A 168 6.74 2.75 -4.71
C THR A 168 8.09 2.17 -5.13
#